data_AF-D8G5D1-F1
#
_entry.id   AF-D8G5D1-F1
#
_cell.length_a   1.000
_cell.length_b   1.000
_cell.length_c   1.000
_cell.angle_alpha   90.00
_cell.angle_beta   90.00
_cell.angle_gamma   90.00
#
_symmetry.space_group_name_H-M   'P 1'
#
loop_
_entity.id
_entity.type
_entity.pdbx_description
1 polymer ?
#
loop_
_entity_poly.entity_id
_entity_poly.type
_entity_poly.pdbx_seq_one_letter_code
_entity_poly.pdbx_strand_id
1 'polypeptide(L)'
;MTKRSRNSQPVLSIPRSPLELGLEVVAVAGILWGCWIIFQSWDGLGDRIPVHFGFSGQPDAWGNKAAIWILPAVAVVFDVMWAVMANYPHTFNYPVAITEENARVQYHLARLLLGWLKIEMIWLLMWILWQQIQVSLGKEETVSVGFVLATIIVILGTVAVYFRKALAMTRG
;
A
#
# COMPACT_ATOMS: atom_id res chain seq x y z
N MET A 1 -35.62 -29.10 9.91
CA MET A 1 -34.71 -28.22 9.14
C MET A 1 -34.32 -27.03 10.00
N THR A 2 -33.18 -27.10 10.68
CA THR A 2 -32.65 -25.99 11.48
C THR A 2 -32.00 -24.98 10.55
N LYS A 3 -32.52 -23.75 10.58
CA LYS A 3 -32.01 -22.58 9.86
C LYS A 3 -30.63 -22.25 10.46
N ARG A 4 -29.53 -22.74 9.88
CA ARG A 4 -28.17 -22.29 10.22
C ARG A 4 -28.14 -20.78 10.01
N SER A 5 -28.13 -20.00 11.10
CA SER A 5 -27.88 -18.57 11.02
C SER A 5 -26.52 -18.36 10.35
N ARG A 6 -26.42 -17.35 9.48
CA ARG A 6 -25.19 -17.04 8.71
C ARG A 6 -23.98 -17.06 9.67
N ASN A 7 -22.98 -17.87 9.36
CA ASN A 7 -21.67 -17.86 10.04
C ASN A 7 -21.01 -16.48 9.84
N SER A 8 -21.32 -15.52 10.70
CA SER A 8 -20.56 -14.29 10.83
C SER A 8 -19.32 -14.59 11.66
N GLN A 9 -18.14 -14.20 11.18
CA GLN A 9 -16.91 -14.37 11.93
C GLN A 9 -17.00 -13.61 13.29
N PRO A 10 -16.30 -14.05 14.35
CA PRO A 10 -16.37 -13.42 15.66
C PRO A 10 -15.99 -11.94 15.61
N VAL A 11 -16.81 -11.05 16.18
CA VAL A 11 -16.49 -9.61 16.25
C VAL A 11 -15.67 -9.36 17.52
N LEU A 12 -14.38 -9.05 17.35
CA LEU A 12 -13.45 -8.81 18.45
C LEU A 12 -12.95 -7.35 18.44
N SER A 13 -12.88 -6.73 19.62
CA SER A 13 -12.15 -5.48 19.80
C SER A 13 -10.67 -5.80 20.03
N ILE A 14 -9.83 -5.53 19.03
CA ILE A 14 -8.38 -5.79 19.07
C ILE A 14 -7.63 -4.46 18.98
N PRO A 15 -6.91 -4.03 20.02
CA PRO A 15 -6.12 -2.81 19.96
C PRO A 15 -5.02 -2.94 18.90
N ARG A 16 -4.62 -1.81 18.29
CA ARG A 16 -3.51 -1.79 17.34
C ARG A 16 -2.20 -2.13 18.07
N SER A 17 -1.38 -2.97 17.46
CA SER A 17 -0.04 -3.25 17.98
C SER A 17 0.91 -2.07 17.73
N PRO A 18 2.03 -1.97 18.48
CA PRO A 18 3.06 -0.97 18.21
C PRO A 18 3.63 -1.04 16.79
N LEU A 19 3.75 -2.24 16.23
CA LEU A 19 4.20 -2.42 14.84
C LEU A 19 3.18 -1.82 13.86
N GLU A 20 1.89 -2.05 14.08
CA GLU A 20 0.84 -1.45 13.23
C GLU A 20 0.91 0.09 13.28
N LEU A 21 1.09 0.66 14.47
CA LEU A 21 1.27 2.12 14.61
C LEU A 21 2.55 2.62 13.92
N GLY A 22 3.65 1.87 14.00
CA GLY A 22 4.88 2.19 13.27
C GLY A 22 4.67 2.20 11.76
N LEU A 23 3.94 1.22 11.21
CA LEU A 23 3.60 1.16 9.79
C LEU A 23 2.72 2.35 9.36
N GLU A 24 1.79 2.79 10.22
CA GLU A 24 1.01 4.02 10.00
C GLU A 24 1.90 5.26 9.90
N VAL A 25 2.85 5.43 10.83
CA VAL A 25 3.78 6.56 10.81
C VAL A 25 4.65 6.55 9.54
N VAL A 26 5.14 5.38 9.13
CA VAL A 26 5.96 5.23 7.92
C VAL A 26 5.16 5.53 6.64
N ALA A 27 3.89 5.15 6.59
CA ALA A 27 2.99 5.48 5.49
C ALA A 27 2.78 7.01 5.38
N VAL A 28 2.40 7.65 6.48
CA VAL A 28 2.17 9.10 6.53
C VAL A 28 3.45 9.87 6.20
N ALA A 29 4.60 9.42 6.71
CA ALA A 29 5.90 10.02 6.39
C ALA A 29 6.20 9.99 4.89
N GLY A 30 5.89 8.89 4.20
CA GLY A 30 6.02 8.79 2.75
C GLY A 30 5.17 9.82 2.00
N ILE A 31 3.90 9.97 2.38
CA ILE A 31 3.00 10.96 1.77
C ILE A 31 3.50 12.38 2.01
N LEU A 32 3.90 12.71 3.25
CA LEU A 32 4.44 14.03 3.60
C LEU A 32 5.73 14.33 2.83
N TRP A 33 6.60 13.33 2.68
CA TRP A 33 7.79 13.45 1.85
C TRP A 33 7.43 13.73 0.38
N GLY A 34 6.46 13.02 -0.18
CA GLY A 34 5.96 13.24 -1.54
C GLY A 34 5.44 14.67 -1.76
N CYS A 35 4.60 15.17 -0.84
CA CYS A 35 4.14 16.55 -0.88
C CYS A 35 5.31 17.54 -0.78
N TRP A 36 6.24 17.29 0.13
CA TRP A 36 7.41 18.14 0.33
C TRP A 36 8.29 18.22 -0.93
N ILE A 37 8.60 17.11 -1.59
CA ILE A 37 9.42 17.12 -2.82
C ILE A 37 8.72 17.83 -3.99
N ILE A 38 7.39 17.76 -4.08
CA ILE A 38 6.61 18.53 -5.06
C ILE A 38 6.82 20.02 -4.81
N PHE A 39 6.64 20.48 -3.56
CA PHE A 39 6.83 21.90 -3.21
C PHE A 39 8.25 22.38 -3.50
N GLN A 40 9.27 21.58 -3.18
CA GLN A 40 10.67 21.92 -3.45
C GLN A 40 10.98 22.01 -4.95
N SER A 41 10.29 21.23 -5.77
CA SER A 41 10.56 21.14 -7.21
C SER A 41 9.66 22.05 -8.05
N TRP A 42 8.62 22.65 -7.44
CA TRP A 42 7.50 23.24 -8.15
C TRP A 42 7.92 24.24 -9.22
N ASP A 43 8.80 25.19 -8.90
CA ASP A 43 9.22 26.24 -9.84
C ASP A 43 10.06 25.71 -11.00
N GLY A 44 10.75 24.58 -10.82
CA GLY A 44 11.54 23.92 -11.86
C GLY A 44 10.71 23.04 -12.80
N LEU A 45 9.51 22.62 -12.39
CA LEU A 45 8.65 21.79 -13.23
C LEU A 45 8.07 22.61 -14.38
N GLY A 46 8.18 22.08 -15.60
CA GLY A 46 7.53 22.63 -16.79
C GLY A 46 6.00 22.48 -16.76
N ASP A 47 5.34 23.00 -17.81
CA ASP A 47 3.87 22.96 -17.93
C ASP A 47 3.32 21.54 -18.12
N ARG A 48 4.19 20.61 -18.55
CA ARG A 48 3.86 19.19 -18.75
C ARG A 48 4.81 18.30 -17.97
N ILE A 49 4.24 17.22 -17.44
CA ILE A 49 4.96 16.18 -16.70
C ILE A 49 4.58 14.80 -17.25
N PRO A 50 5.45 13.79 -17.14
CA PRO A 50 5.08 12.43 -17.50
C PRO A 50 4.05 11.90 -16.51
N VAL A 51 3.00 11.24 -17.02
CA VAL A 51 1.94 10.62 -16.21
C VAL A 51 1.82 9.12 -16.43
N HIS A 52 2.48 8.60 -17.46
CA HIS A 52 2.60 7.17 -17.72
C HIS A 52 3.96 6.87 -18.34
N PHE A 53 4.48 5.68 -18.06
CA PHE A 53 5.73 5.18 -18.58
C PHE A 53 5.50 3.81 -19.21
N GLY A 54 6.06 3.60 -20.39
CA GLY A 54 5.99 2.32 -21.10
C GLY A 54 6.91 1.26 -20.49
N PHE A 55 6.89 0.05 -21.05
CA PHE A 55 7.72 -1.07 -20.59
C PHE A 55 9.23 -0.86 -20.73
N SER A 56 9.68 0.12 -21.52
CA SER A 56 11.08 0.55 -21.60
C SER A 56 11.47 1.54 -20.51
N GLY A 57 10.52 1.97 -19.66
CA GLY A 57 10.71 3.06 -18.70
C GLY A 57 10.61 4.45 -19.31
N GLN A 58 10.44 4.57 -20.64
CA GLN A 58 10.27 5.86 -21.33
C GLN A 58 8.87 6.42 -21.08
N PRO A 59 8.72 7.74 -20.89
CA PRO A 59 7.40 8.36 -20.77
C PRO A 59 6.64 8.30 -22.10
N ASP A 60 5.46 7.69 -22.10
CA ASP A 60 4.58 7.55 -23.27
C ASP A 60 3.28 8.36 -23.15
N ALA A 61 2.99 8.93 -21.97
CA ALA A 61 1.90 9.88 -21.76
C ALA A 61 2.32 11.05 -20.85
N TRP A 62 1.78 12.23 -21.16
CA TRP A 62 2.14 13.49 -20.50
C TRP A 62 0.90 14.29 -20.12
N GLY A 63 0.82 14.71 -18.86
CA GLY A 63 -0.26 15.53 -18.31
C GLY A 63 0.15 16.99 -18.10
N ASN A 64 -0.76 17.80 -17.59
CA ASN A 64 -0.42 19.14 -17.12
C ASN A 64 0.37 19.07 -15.79
N LYS A 65 1.05 20.16 -15.42
CA LYS A 65 1.81 20.27 -14.18
C LYS A 65 1.04 19.86 -12.91
N ALA A 66 -0.25 20.17 -12.85
CA ALA A 66 -1.09 19.85 -11.70
C ALA A 66 -1.33 18.33 -11.51
N ALA A 67 -1.15 17.52 -12.56
CA ALA A 67 -1.30 16.07 -12.49
C ALA A 67 -0.32 15.40 -11.50
N ILE A 68 0.74 16.10 -11.09
CA ILE A 68 1.73 15.59 -10.13
C ILE A 68 1.10 15.28 -8.75
N TRP A 69 -0.01 15.95 -8.44
CA TRP A 69 -0.74 15.76 -7.18
C TRP A 69 -1.62 14.51 -7.15
N ILE A 70 -1.81 13.83 -8.29
CA ILE A 70 -2.65 12.63 -8.36
C ILE A 70 -2.07 11.50 -7.49
N LEU A 71 -0.76 11.26 -7.55
CA LEU A 71 -0.15 10.16 -6.78
C LEU A 71 -0.23 10.38 -5.26
N PRO A 72 0.07 11.58 -4.71
CA PRO A 72 -0.22 11.90 -3.31
C PRO A 72 -1.70 11.73 -2.94
N ALA A 73 -2.62 12.21 -3.78
CA ALA A 73 -4.06 12.10 -3.49
C ALA A 73 -4.51 10.63 -3.42
N VAL A 74 -4.06 9.80 -4.36
CA VAL A 74 -4.32 8.36 -4.36
C VAL A 74 -3.71 7.68 -3.12
N ALA A 75 -2.49 8.07 -2.73
CA ALA A 75 -1.84 7.54 -1.52
C ALA A 75 -2.63 7.88 -0.25
N VAL A 76 -3.18 9.11 -0.13
CA VAL A 76 -4.06 9.50 0.99
C VAL A 76 -5.35 8.67 1.00
N VAL A 77 -5.98 8.48 -0.17
CA VAL A 77 -7.20 7.65 -0.26
C VAL A 77 -6.90 6.21 0.18
N PHE A 78 -5.77 5.63 -0.26
CA PHE A 78 -5.35 4.31 0.18
C PHE A 78 -5.11 4.23 1.68
N ASP A 79 -4.42 5.22 2.26
CA ASP A 79 -4.12 5.28 3.69
C ASP A 79 -5.40 5.36 4.54
N VAL A 80 -6.33 6.24 4.17
CA VAL A 80 -7.62 6.40 4.87
C VAL A 80 -8.48 5.15 4.73
N MET A 81 -8.61 4.60 3.52
CA MET A 81 -9.38 3.37 3.29
C MET A 81 -8.84 2.22 4.15
N TRP A 82 -7.51 2.09 4.24
CA TRP A 82 -6.89 1.10 5.11
C TRP A 82 -7.18 1.33 6.60
N ALA A 83 -7.03 2.58 7.07
CA ALA A 83 -7.29 2.93 8.46
C ALA A 83 -8.74 2.60 8.88
N VAL A 84 -9.71 2.73 7.97
CA VAL A 84 -11.10 2.31 8.18
C VAL A 84 -11.22 0.79 8.23
N MET A 85 -10.69 0.07 7.23
CA MET A 85 -10.77 -1.39 7.15
C MET A 85 -10.11 -2.09 8.35
N ALA A 86 -9.02 -1.55 8.88
CA ALA A 86 -8.31 -2.11 10.04
C ALA A 86 -9.19 -2.23 11.31
N ASN A 87 -10.31 -1.50 11.38
CA ASN A 87 -11.27 -1.60 12.48
C ASN A 87 -12.27 -2.75 12.32
N TYR A 88 -12.36 -3.35 11.13
CA TYR A 88 -13.33 -4.40 10.81
C TYR A 88 -12.67 -5.69 10.29
N PRO A 89 -11.69 -6.28 10.99
CA PRO A 89 -10.97 -7.45 10.48
C PRO A 89 -11.87 -8.68 10.25
N HIS A 90 -13.03 -8.77 10.92
CA HIS A 90 -14.00 -9.85 10.74
C HIS A 90 -14.70 -9.85 9.37
N THR A 91 -14.53 -8.80 8.55
CA THR A 91 -15.08 -8.74 7.18
C THR A 91 -14.07 -9.18 6.13
N PHE A 92 -12.83 -9.51 6.51
CA PHE A 92 -11.80 -9.92 5.57
C PHE A 92 -11.96 -11.37 5.14
N ASN A 93 -11.35 -11.68 4.00
CA ASN A 93 -11.21 -13.05 3.53
C ASN A 93 -9.94 -13.66 4.14
N TYR A 94 -10.08 -14.85 4.73
CA TYR A 94 -8.99 -15.58 5.38
C TYR A 94 -8.71 -16.89 4.64
N PRO A 95 -7.45 -17.33 4.57
CA PRO A 95 -7.08 -18.60 3.94
C PRO A 95 -7.47 -19.83 4.77
N VAL A 96 -8.00 -19.61 5.98
CA VAL A 96 -8.42 -20.64 6.94
C VAL A 96 -9.78 -20.28 7.52
N ALA A 97 -10.51 -21.28 8.01
CA ALA A 97 -11.75 -21.04 8.73
C ALA A 97 -11.47 -20.29 10.04
N ILE A 98 -12.26 -19.24 10.29
CA ILE A 98 -12.14 -18.44 11.51
C ILE A 98 -13.00 -19.06 12.62
N THR A 99 -12.37 -19.38 13.74
CA THR A 99 -12.97 -19.89 14.98
C THR A 99 -12.75 -18.87 16.11
N GLU A 100 -13.47 -19.02 17.22
CA GLU A 100 -13.28 -18.14 18.39
C GLU A 100 -11.84 -18.19 18.92
N GLU A 101 -11.21 -19.38 18.88
CA GLU A 101 -9.85 -19.61 19.35
C GLU A 101 -8.80 -18.92 18.47
N ASN A 102 -8.95 -18.98 17.14
CA ASN A 102 -7.93 -18.47 16.22
C ASN A 102 -8.18 -17.02 15.74
N ALA A 103 -9.40 -16.48 15.93
CA ALA A 103 -9.81 -15.19 15.36
C ALA A 103 -8.85 -14.05 15.72
N ARG A 104 -8.43 -13.96 16.99
CA ARG A 104 -7.50 -12.90 17.44
C ARG A 104 -6.20 -12.91 16.64
N VAL A 105 -5.59 -14.07 16.47
CA VAL A 105 -4.29 -14.20 15.79
C VAL A 105 -4.45 -13.96 14.30
N GLN A 106 -5.47 -14.55 13.67
CA GLN A 106 -5.70 -14.38 12.23
C GLN A 106 -6.00 -12.92 11.88
N TYR A 107 -6.83 -12.24 12.69
CA TYR A 107 -7.17 -10.83 12.49
C TYR A 107 -5.94 -9.94 12.61
N HIS A 108 -5.08 -10.22 13.58
CA HIS A 108 -3.82 -9.50 13.74
C HIS A 108 -2.89 -9.72 12.54
N LEU A 109 -2.75 -10.96 12.07
CA LEU A 109 -1.93 -11.28 10.89
C LEU A 109 -2.45 -10.58 9.62
N ALA A 110 -3.76 -10.56 9.41
CA ALA A 110 -4.35 -9.90 8.24
C ALA A 110 -4.18 -8.37 8.30
N ARG A 111 -4.33 -7.77 9.49
CA ARG A 111 -4.04 -6.34 9.68
C ARG A 111 -2.58 -6.01 9.44
N LEU A 112 -1.65 -6.85 9.91
CA LEU A 112 -0.24 -6.66 9.61
C LEU A 112 0.07 -6.79 8.11
N LEU A 113 -0.46 -7.80 7.43
CA LEU A 113 -0.31 -7.95 5.98
C LEU A 113 -0.67 -6.66 5.27
N LEU A 114 -1.87 -6.15 5.54
CA LEU A 114 -2.39 -4.98 4.86
C LEU A 114 -1.64 -3.69 5.25
N GLY A 115 -1.13 -3.60 6.48
CA GLY A 115 -0.21 -2.53 6.88
C GLY A 115 1.11 -2.55 6.10
N TRP A 116 1.69 -3.73 5.87
CA TRP A 116 2.90 -3.88 5.03
C TRP A 116 2.62 -3.55 3.57
N LEU A 117 1.54 -4.10 2.99
CA LEU A 117 1.14 -3.79 1.62
C LEU A 117 0.88 -2.30 1.43
N LYS A 118 0.28 -1.64 2.42
CA LYS A 118 0.06 -0.19 2.38
C LYS A 118 1.37 0.58 2.26
N ILE A 119 2.37 0.29 3.10
CA ILE A 119 3.63 1.03 3.05
C ILE A 119 4.37 0.75 1.73
N GLU A 120 4.37 -0.49 1.25
CA GLU A 120 5.00 -0.87 -0.02
C GLU A 120 4.38 -0.09 -1.18
N MET A 121 3.04 -0.02 -1.22
CA MET A 121 2.30 0.74 -2.23
C MET A 121 2.55 2.24 -2.12
N ILE A 122 2.46 2.84 -0.93
CA ILE A 122 2.68 4.28 -0.76
C ILE A 122 4.10 4.65 -1.19
N TRP A 123 5.12 3.92 -0.71
CA TRP A 123 6.50 4.23 -1.08
C TRP A 123 6.81 3.97 -2.55
N LEU A 124 6.17 2.99 -3.19
CA LEU A 124 6.22 2.83 -4.64
C LEU A 124 5.62 4.04 -5.36
N LEU A 125 4.44 4.51 -4.97
CA LEU A 125 3.81 5.70 -5.55
C LEU A 125 4.68 6.95 -5.35
N MET A 126 5.28 7.13 -4.17
CA MET A 126 6.15 8.26 -3.89
C MET A 126 7.47 8.18 -4.66
N TRP A 127 8.00 6.98 -4.87
CA TRP A 127 9.16 6.79 -5.74
C TRP A 127 8.83 7.11 -7.20
N ILE A 128 7.68 6.65 -7.72
CA ILE A 128 7.21 7.01 -9.08
C ILE A 128 7.03 8.53 -9.19
N LEU A 129 6.44 9.17 -8.19
CA LEU A 129 6.32 10.63 -8.12
C LEU A 129 7.68 11.32 -8.22
N TRP A 130 8.66 10.85 -7.47
CA TRP A 130 10.02 11.39 -7.53
C TRP A 130 10.65 11.21 -8.91
N GLN A 131 10.39 10.08 -9.57
CA GLN A 131 10.84 9.84 -10.94
C GLN A 131 10.16 10.76 -11.96
N GLN A 132 8.85 11.04 -11.80
CA GLN A 132 8.15 12.04 -12.63
C GLN A 132 8.83 13.42 -12.52
N ILE A 133 9.25 13.80 -11.31
CA ILE A 133 10.00 15.03 -11.06
C ILE A 133 11.36 14.98 -11.77
N GLN A 134 12.14 13.90 -11.62
CA GLN A 134 13.48 13.83 -12.24
C GLN A 134 13.40 13.92 -13.76
N VAL A 135 12.45 13.21 -14.38
CA VAL A 135 12.24 13.25 -15.83
C VAL A 135 11.75 14.63 -16.28
N SER A 136 10.83 15.25 -15.53
CA SER A 136 10.35 16.60 -15.86
C SER A 136 11.45 17.67 -15.74
N LEU A 137 12.42 17.48 -14.85
CA LEU A 137 13.59 18.36 -14.70
C LEU A 137 14.71 18.04 -15.69
N GLY A 138 14.54 17.06 -16.58
CA GLY A 138 15.55 16.62 -17.53
C GLY A 138 16.78 15.96 -16.89
N LYS A 139 16.66 15.49 -15.65
CA LYS A 139 17.74 14.81 -14.92
C LYS A 139 17.82 13.33 -15.23
N GLU A 140 16.69 12.75 -15.62
CA GLU A 140 16.56 11.35 -16.01
C GLU A 140 15.75 11.27 -17.30
N GLU A 141 16.02 10.28 -18.14
CA GLU A 141 15.23 10.04 -19.36
C GLU A 141 14.21 8.92 -19.16
N THR A 142 14.47 7.98 -18.24
CA THR A 142 13.64 6.80 -18.03
C THR A 142 13.42 6.50 -16.56
N VAL A 143 12.37 5.73 -16.29
CA VAL A 143 12.11 5.10 -14.99
C VAL A 143 12.70 3.71 -14.94
N SER A 144 13.29 3.35 -13.80
CA SER A 144 13.82 1.99 -13.60
C SER A 144 12.71 0.94 -13.53
N VAL A 145 12.52 0.22 -14.64
CA VAL A 145 11.61 -0.94 -14.71
C VAL A 145 12.07 -2.05 -13.76
N GLY A 146 13.38 -2.24 -13.61
CA GLY A 146 13.96 -3.20 -12.67
C GLY A 146 13.58 -2.92 -11.22
N PHE A 147 13.54 -1.65 -10.82
CA PHE A 147 13.08 -1.26 -9.48
C PHE A 147 11.61 -1.64 -9.26
N VAL A 148 10.72 -1.34 -10.22
CA VAL A 148 9.30 -1.70 -10.14
C VAL A 148 9.13 -3.22 -10.03
N LEU A 149 9.86 -4.01 -10.84
CA LEU A 149 9.84 -5.47 -10.76
C LEU A 149 10.33 -5.99 -9.40
N ALA A 150 11.39 -5.39 -8.86
CA ALA A 150 11.86 -5.73 -7.52
C ALA A 150 10.81 -5.42 -6.45
N THR A 151 10.12 -4.28 -6.53
CA THR A 151 9.02 -3.95 -5.62
C THR A 151 7.87 -4.96 -5.72
N ILE A 152 7.51 -5.41 -6.93
CA ILE A 152 6.50 -6.46 -7.11
C ILE A 152 6.93 -7.76 -6.42
N ILE A 153 8.20 -8.15 -6.55
CA ILE A 153 8.73 -9.35 -5.87
C ILE A 153 8.63 -9.20 -4.34
N VAL A 154 8.92 -8.01 -3.80
CA VAL A 154 8.78 -7.72 -2.37
C VAL A 154 7.32 -7.85 -1.93
N ILE A 155 6.38 -7.24 -2.65
CA ILE A 155 4.93 -7.33 -2.37
C ILE A 155 4.48 -8.80 -2.35
N LEU A 156 4.88 -9.57 -3.37
CA LEU A 156 4.57 -11.00 -3.44
C LEU A 156 5.18 -11.78 -2.28
N GLY A 157 6.41 -11.43 -1.87
CA GLY A 157 7.07 -11.98 -0.69
C GLY A 157 6.30 -11.71 0.60
N THR A 158 5.83 -10.48 0.80
CA THR A 158 5.01 -10.07 1.95
C THR A 158 3.72 -10.89 2.03
N VAL A 159 3.03 -11.06 0.89
CA VAL A 159 1.85 -11.93 0.79
C VAL A 159 2.21 -13.38 1.13
N ALA A 160 3.28 -13.93 0.55
CA ALA A 160 3.70 -15.31 0.79
C ALA A 160 4.04 -15.56 2.27
N VAL A 161 4.68 -14.61 2.95
CA VAL A 161 4.98 -14.67 4.39
C VAL A 161 3.70 -14.70 5.22
N TYR A 162 2.69 -13.88 4.86
CA TYR A 162 1.38 -13.91 5.52
C TYR A 162 0.73 -15.29 5.37
N PHE A 163 0.61 -15.81 4.15
CA PHE A 163 -0.01 -17.12 3.92
C PHE A 163 0.70 -18.23 4.69
N ARG A 164 2.04 -18.24 4.69
CA ARG A 164 2.84 -19.19 5.45
C ARG A 164 2.50 -19.14 6.95
N LYS A 165 2.42 -17.93 7.53
CA LYS A 165 2.09 -17.74 8.95
C LYS A 165 0.64 -18.13 9.26
N ALA A 166 -0.31 -17.68 8.45
CA ALA A 166 -1.74 -17.95 8.63
C ALA A 166 -2.05 -19.46 8.58
N LEU A 167 -1.42 -20.20 7.67
CA LEU A 167 -1.58 -21.65 7.51
C LEU A 167 -0.83 -22.47 8.57
N ALA A 168 0.27 -21.97 9.12
CA ALA A 168 1.01 -22.68 10.18
C ALA A 168 0.22 -22.70 11.50
N MET A 169 -0.61 -21.67 11.75
CA MET A 169 -1.36 -21.50 12.99
C MET A 169 -2.61 -22.39 13.12
N THR A 170 -2.87 -23.27 12.14
CA THR A 170 -3.97 -24.25 12.18
C THR A 170 -3.50 -25.68 12.48
N ARG A 171 -2.18 -25.89 12.62
CA ARG A 171 -1.58 -27.22 12.81
C ARG A 171 -1.15 -27.52 14.25
N GLY A 172 -1.51 -26.67 15.21
CA GLY A 172 -1.33 -26.88 16.65
C GLY A 172 -2.67 -26.94 17.34
#